data_AF-A0A328BXE2-F1
#
_entry.id   AF-A0A328BXE2-F1
#
_cell.length_a   1.000
_cell.length_b   1.000
_cell.length_c   1.000
_cell.angle_alpha   90.00
_cell.angle_beta   90.00
_cell.angle_gamma   90.00
#
_symmetry.space_group_name_H-M   'P 1'
#
loop_
_entity.id
_entity.type
_entity.pdbx_description
1 polymer ?
#
loop_
_entity_poly.entity_id
_entity_poly.type
_entity_poly.pdbx_seq_one_letter_code
_entity_poly.pdbx_strand_id
1 'polypeptide(L)' 'MNHIASSLCRLLSGAFLLLLSYAAQAQTPGSGGPEPGTPAEPTAVPLDGGASLLLAGGAAYALNRLRKRRRA' A
#
# COMPACT_ATOMS: atom_id res chain seq x y z
N MET A 1 1.36 -30.44 10.66
CA MET A 1 0.61 -29.66 9.65
C MET A 1 0.71 -28.14 9.87
N ASN A 2 1.32 -27.66 10.96
CA ASN A 2 1.25 -26.25 11.36
C ASN A 2 2.42 -25.41 10.79
N HIS A 3 3.50 -26.07 10.35
CA HIS A 3 4.69 -25.43 9.77
C HIS A 3 4.50 -25.01 8.31
N ILE A 4 3.62 -25.70 7.57
CA ILE A 4 3.29 -25.34 6.18
C ILE A 4 2.46 -24.06 6.16
N ALA A 5 1.48 -23.96 7.06
CA ALA A 5 0.64 -22.77 7.19
C ALA A 5 1.46 -21.54 7.66
N SER A 6 2.43 -21.72 8.57
CA SER A 6 3.27 -20.62 9.04
C SER A 6 4.31 -20.18 8.01
N SER A 7 4.88 -21.11 7.23
CA SER A 7 5.74 -20.78 6.09
C SER A 7 4.99 -20.03 4.99
N LEU A 8 3.74 -20.42 4.71
CA LEU A 8 2.90 -19.74 3.73
C LEU A 8 2.54 -18.31 4.17
N CYS A 9 2.17 -18.11 5.43
CA CYS A 9 1.93 -16.76 5.97
C CYS A 9 3.18 -15.87 5.91
N ARG A 10 4.37 -16.43 6.18
CA ARG A 10 5.64 -15.67 6.10
C ARG A 10 5.94 -15.22 4.67
N LEU A 11 5.71 -16.09 3.69
CA LEU A 11 5.88 -15.77 2.27
C LEU A 11 4.88 -14.68 1.82
N LEU A 12 3.62 -14.78 2.25
CA LEU A 12 2.58 -13.80 1.94
C LEU A 12 2.87 -12.41 2.52
N SER A 13 3.30 -12.35 3.79
CA SER A 13 3.70 -11.09 4.42
C SER A 13 4.94 -10.48 3.75
N GLY A 14 5.92 -11.31 3.38
CA GLY A 14 7.10 -10.85 2.65
C GLY A 14 6.76 -10.28 1.27
N ALA A 15 5.90 -10.96 0.51
CA ALA A 15 5.42 -10.49 -0.79
C ALA A 15 4.63 -9.17 -0.66
N PHE A 16 3.79 -9.03 0.36
CA PHE A 16 3.05 -7.81 0.63
C PHE A 16 3.98 -6.62 0.93
N LEU A 17 5.02 -6.83 1.75
CA LEU A 17 6.01 -5.79 2.05
C LEU A 17 6.81 -5.39 0.80
N LEU A 18 7.20 -6.35 -0.04
CA LEU A 18 7.92 -6.08 -1.29
C LEU A 18 7.06 -5.27 -2.29
N LEU A 19 5.75 -5.55 -2.36
CA LEU A 19 4.80 -4.79 -3.17
C LEU A 19 4.67 -3.34 -2.69
N LEU A 20 4.66 -3.10 -1.38
CA LEU A 20 4.67 -1.75 -0.81
C LEU A 20 5.96 -0.99 -1.15
N SER A 21 7.12 -1.66 -1.13
CA SER A 21 8.41 -1.03 -1.47
C SER A 21 8.51 -0.64 -2.94
N TYR A 22 7.86 -1.37 -3.85
CA TYR A 22 7.83 -1.04 -5.28
C TYR A 22 7.02 0.23 -5.56
N ALA A 23 5.94 0.48 -4.81
CA ALA A 23 5.13 1.69 -4.93
C ALA A 23 5.82 2.95 -4.39
N ALA A 24 6.95 2.81 -3.66
CA ALA A 24 7.67 3.90 -3.02
C ALA A 24 8.82 4.50 -3.87
N GLN A 25 8.89 4.19 -5.18
CA GLN A 25 9.86 4.77 -6.10
C GLN A 25 9.49 6.22 -6.44
N ALA A 26 9.71 7.14 -5.50
CA ALA A 26 9.43 8.57 -5.64
C ALA A 26 10.62 9.39 -6.19
N GLN A 27 11.72 8.73 -6.60
CA GLN A 27 12.95 9.41 -7.02
C GLN A 27 13.33 9.04 -8.45
N THR A 28 13.12 9.97 -9.38
CA THR A 28 13.75 9.96 -10.70
C THR A 28 15.21 10.44 -10.59
N PRO A 29 16.13 9.99 -11.48
CA PRO A 29 17.47 10.57 -11.55
C PRO A 29 17.38 12.10 -11.68
N GLY A 30 18.01 12.84 -10.77
CA GLY A 30 17.94 14.31 -10.69
C GLY A 30 17.11 14.91 -9.55
N SER A 31 16.67 14.13 -8.55
CA SER A 31 15.76 14.56 -7.46
C SER A 31 16.38 15.47 -6.37
N GLY A 32 17.32 16.36 -6.71
CA GLY A 32 17.96 17.29 -5.77
C GLY A 32 17.05 18.37 -5.16
N GLY A 33 15.73 18.24 -5.31
CA GLY A 33 14.75 19.29 -5.05
C GLY A 33 14.76 20.37 -6.14
N PRO A 34 13.71 21.22 -6.19
CA PRO A 34 13.74 22.42 -7.02
C PRO A 34 14.91 23.31 -6.59
N GLU A 35 15.57 23.94 -7.55
CA GLU A 35 16.64 24.90 -7.28
C GLU A 35 16.07 26.05 -6.44
N PRO A 36 16.72 26.49 -5.34
CA PRO A 36 16.18 27.55 -4.48
C PRO A 36 15.81 28.80 -5.31
N GLY A 37 14.52 29.12 -5.40
CA GLY A 37 14.00 30.24 -6.19
C GLY A 37 13.24 29.85 -7.47
N THR A 38 13.23 28.58 -7.86
CA THR A 38 12.31 28.07 -8.89
C THR A 38 11.00 27.57 -8.26
N PRO A 39 9.82 28.01 -8.74
CA PRO A 39 8.56 27.38 -8.35
C PRO A 39 8.63 25.90 -8.68
N ALA A 40 8.43 25.05 -7.69
CA ALA A 40 8.32 23.62 -7.92
C ALA A 40 7.07 23.38 -8.77
N GLU A 41 7.24 22.85 -9.99
CA GLU A 41 6.12 22.29 -10.74
C GLU A 41 5.47 21.20 -9.87
N PRO A 42 4.14 21.19 -9.71
CA PRO A 42 3.45 20.16 -8.95
C PRO A 42 3.87 18.80 -9.48
N THR A 43 4.53 18.00 -8.65
CA THR A 43 4.93 16.66 -9.05
C THR A 43 3.65 15.85 -9.29
N ALA A 44 3.50 15.33 -10.51
CA ALA A 44 2.36 14.50 -10.93
C ALA A 44 2.40 13.10 -10.29
N VAL A 45 2.62 13.04 -8.98
CA VAL A 45 2.59 11.81 -8.20
C VAL A 45 1.14 11.40 -8.02
N PRO A 46 0.74 10.16 -8.35
CA PRO A 46 -0.61 9.67 -8.13
C PRO A 46 -0.94 9.53 -6.63
N LEU A 47 -1.32 10.62 -5.98
CA LEU A 47 -1.76 10.65 -4.57
C LEU A 47 -3.05 9.84 -4.36
N ASP A 48 -3.87 9.71 -5.40
CA ASP A 48 -5.16 9.00 -5.36
C ASP A 48 -5.02 7.47 -5.25
N GLY A 49 -3.82 6.93 -5.50
CA GLY A 49 -3.54 5.50 -5.35
C GLY A 49 -3.72 5.04 -3.90
N GLY A 50 -3.29 5.86 -2.93
CA GLY A 50 -3.45 5.58 -1.50
C GLY A 50 -4.91 5.65 -1.05
N ALA A 51 -5.65 6.65 -1.53
CA ALA A 51 -7.08 6.81 -1.23
C ALA A 51 -7.92 5.62 -1.73
N SER A 52 -7.64 5.16 -2.95
CA SER A 52 -8.32 3.99 -3.54
C SER A 52 -8.03 2.70 -2.77
N LEU A 53 -6.79 2.48 -2.32
CA LEU A 53 -6.43 1.33 -1.49
C LEU A 53 -7.08 1.38 -0.10
N LEU A 54 -7.12 2.56 0.53
CA LEU A 54 -7.79 2.76 1.82
C LEU A 54 -9.28 2.47 1.72
N LEU A 55 -9.93 2.96 0.66
CA LEU A 55 -11.35 2.73 0.39
C LEU A 55 -11.63 1.22 0.19
N ALA A 56 -10.84 0.55 -0.65
CA ALA A 56 -10.98 -0.88 -0.92
C ALA A 56 -10.77 -1.71 0.36
N GLY A 57 -9.72 -1.42 1.12
CA GLY A 57 -9.43 -2.10 2.39
C GLY A 57 -10.50 -1.89 3.45
N GLY A 58 -10.99 -0.66 3.60
CA GLY A 58 -12.06 -0.31 4.53
C GLY A 58 -13.38 -1.02 4.20
N ALA A 59 -13.78 -1.04 2.92
CA ALA A 59 -14.97 -1.74 2.47
C ALA A 59 -14.88 -3.26 2.73
N ALA A 60 -13.74 -3.88 2.40
CA ALA A 60 -13.50 -5.30 2.65
C ALA A 60 -13.56 -5.64 4.15
N TYR A 61 -12.96 -4.81 5.01
CA TYR A 61 -12.99 -4.99 6.46
C TYR A 61 -14.42 -4.89 7.01
N ALA A 62 -15.18 -3.87 6.61
CA ALA A 62 -16.56 -3.66 7.06
C ALA A 62 -17.46 -4.84 6.69
N LEU A 63 -17.36 -5.34 5.44
CA LEU A 63 -18.10 -6.53 4.99
C LEU A 63 -17.74 -7.78 5.80
N ASN A 64 -16.45 -8.02 6.05
CA ASN A 64 -16.01 -9.15 6.86
C ASN A 64 -16.57 -9.09 8.29
N ARG A 65 -16.56 -7.90 8.91
CA ARG A 65 -17.08 -7.69 10.27
C ARG A 65 -18.59 -7.95 10.35
N LEU A 66 -19.36 -7.50 9.36
CA LEU A 66 -20.80 -7.73 9.31
C LEU A 66 -21.13 -9.21 9.14
N ARG A 67 -20.38 -9.93 8.29
CA ARG A 67 -20.56 -11.39 8.10
C ARG A 67 -20.28 -12.19 9.37
N LYS A 68 -19.25 -11.80 10.14
CA LYS A 68 -18.94 -12.44 11.43
C LYS A 68 -20.06 -12.22 12.47
N ARG A 69 -20.64 -11.01 12.53
CA ARG A 69 -21.76 -10.71 13.42
C ARG A 69 -23.04 -11.48 13.09
N ARG A 70 -23.26 -11.84 11.83
CA ARG A 70 -24.44 -12.63 11.41
C ARG A 70 -24.30 -14.14 11.66
N ARG A 71 -23.08 -14.61 11.96
CA ARG A 71 -22.77 -16.03 12.23
C ARG A 71 -22.66 -16.32 13.73
N ALA A 72 -22.63 -15.29 14.57
CA ALA A 72 -22.75 -15.38 16.02
C ALA A 72 -24.21 -15.12 16.40
#